data_AF-A0A654D4R8-F1
#
_entry.id   AF-A0A654D4R8-F1
#
_cell.length_a   1.000
_cell.length_b   1.000
_cell.length_c   1.000
_cell.angle_alpha   90.00
_cell.angle_beta   90.00
_cell.angle_gamma   90.00
#
_symmetry.space_group_name_H-M   'P 1'
#
loop_
_entity.id
_entity.type
_entity.pdbx_description
1 polymer ?
#
loop_
_entity_poly.entity_id
_entity_poly.type
_entity_poly.pdbx_seq_one_letter_code
_entity_poly.pdbx_strand_id
1 'polypeptide(L)'
;MRICTPLMAVAALLVASPAIAQVTDEAIVEAALPDTQFRGFLLRTVSGTDTFKRAFVALGAEQGCATFVPAFQATYDKHLPTWRANMVAAWREHIPAETLEQAVAAGPGEAGRIAAPHAEAVGGAMEASSKPVLTEASAEVLAALAESAKAVDVASIDQKARIAELEALDARNFCGVLGGAVAPTPTTTSNDEGRPGPVQGR
;
A
#
# COMPACT_ATOMS: atom_id res chain seq x y z
N MET A 1 0.50 85.12 -2.11
CA MET A 1 1.05 84.12 -1.17
C MET A 1 0.57 82.74 -1.58
N ARG A 2 1.46 81.88 -2.07
CA ARG A 2 1.15 80.49 -2.45
C ARG A 2 1.52 79.60 -1.26
N ILE A 3 0.52 78.94 -0.66
CA ILE A 3 0.73 77.98 0.41
C ILE A 3 0.85 76.61 -0.27
N CYS A 4 2.08 76.07 -0.30
CA CYS A 4 2.34 74.69 -0.71
C CYS A 4 2.14 73.79 0.51
N THR A 5 1.10 72.96 0.47
CA THR A 5 0.88 71.90 1.46
C THR A 5 1.52 70.60 0.95
N PRO A 6 2.51 70.02 1.65
CA PRO A 6 3.04 68.71 1.26
C PRO A 6 2.02 67.62 1.61
N LEU A 7 1.56 66.92 0.57
CA LEU A 7 0.77 65.71 0.68
C LEU A 7 1.67 64.59 1.23
N MET A 8 1.59 64.31 2.54
CA MET A 8 2.20 63.11 3.10
C MET A 8 1.39 61.89 2.68
N ALA A 9 1.92 61.14 1.71
CA ALA A 9 1.44 59.81 1.39
C ALA A 9 1.86 58.87 2.53
N VAL A 10 0.88 58.48 3.36
CA VAL A 10 1.04 57.38 4.31
C VAL A 10 1.07 56.09 3.49
N ALA A 11 2.26 55.56 3.24
CA ALA A 11 2.42 54.22 2.70
C ALA A 11 1.97 53.22 3.78
N ALA A 12 0.72 52.76 3.68
CA ALA A 12 0.25 51.62 4.44
C ALA A 12 1.04 50.39 4.00
N LEU A 13 2.06 50.03 4.78
CA LEU A 13 2.67 48.70 4.73
C LEU A 13 1.58 47.72 5.16
N LEU A 14 0.87 47.16 4.17
CA LEU A 14 0.13 45.92 4.34
C LEU A 14 1.16 44.87 4.75
N VAL A 15 1.28 44.66 6.07
CA VAL A 15 1.86 43.45 6.63
C VAL A 15 0.94 42.34 6.13
N ALA A 16 1.31 41.73 5.01
CA ALA A 16 0.76 40.44 4.63
C ALA A 16 1.18 39.51 5.75
N SER A 17 0.27 39.29 6.71
CA SER A 17 0.37 38.16 7.62
C SER A 17 0.67 36.95 6.75
N PRO A 18 1.74 36.18 7.04
CA PRO A 18 1.96 34.95 6.30
C PRO A 18 0.69 34.14 6.49
N ALA A 19 -0.06 33.93 5.41
CA ALA A 19 -1.14 32.98 5.42
C ALA A 19 -0.47 31.67 5.84
N ILE A 20 -0.81 31.18 7.03
CA ILE A 20 -0.38 29.87 7.50
C ILE A 20 -0.74 28.93 6.38
N ALA A 21 0.27 28.38 5.70
CA ALA A 21 0.05 27.51 4.56
C ALA A 21 -0.70 26.29 5.10
N GLN A 22 -2.00 26.20 4.80
CA GLN A 22 -2.82 25.13 5.33
C GLN A 22 -2.27 23.80 4.83
N VAL A 23 -1.90 22.91 5.75
CA VAL A 23 -1.45 21.56 5.43
C VAL A 23 -2.56 20.82 4.68
N THR A 24 -2.26 20.40 3.45
CA THR A 24 -3.19 19.64 2.61
C THR A 24 -3.21 18.16 3.00
N ASP A 25 -4.29 17.46 2.66
CA ASP A 25 -4.40 16.03 2.91
C ASP A 25 -3.34 15.24 2.13
N GLU A 26 -3.05 15.64 0.89
CA GLU A 26 -2.00 15.06 0.06
C GLU A 26 -0.62 15.20 0.71
N ALA A 27 -0.31 16.35 1.31
CA ALA A 27 0.98 16.57 1.95
C ALA A 27 1.13 15.70 3.23
N ILE A 28 0.02 15.46 3.94
CA ILE A 28 -0.01 14.49 5.05
C ILE A 28 0.20 13.07 4.53
N VAL A 29 -0.47 12.68 3.43
CA VAL A 29 -0.30 11.36 2.81
C VAL A 29 1.16 11.14 2.39
N GLU A 30 1.80 12.11 1.76
CA GLU A 30 3.20 12.02 1.35
C GLU A 30 4.14 11.86 2.56
N ALA A 31 3.87 12.56 3.66
CA ALA A 31 4.68 12.49 4.88
C ALA A 31 4.44 11.21 5.69
N ALA A 32 3.18 10.75 5.79
CA ALA A 32 2.78 9.63 6.63
C ALA A 32 2.96 8.25 5.98
N LEU A 33 3.15 8.20 4.65
CA LEU A 33 3.31 6.98 3.87
C LEU A 33 2.22 5.91 4.12
N PRO A 34 0.92 6.25 4.11
CA PRO A 34 -0.16 5.32 4.41
C PRO A 34 -0.18 4.11 3.47
N ASP A 35 0.24 4.28 2.22
CA ASP A 35 0.37 3.22 1.20
C ASP A 35 1.31 2.10 1.63
N THR A 36 2.53 2.48 2.01
CA THR A 36 3.57 1.55 2.49
C THR A 36 3.10 0.85 3.76
N GLN A 37 2.49 1.60 4.68
CA GLN A 37 1.94 1.03 5.91
C GLN A 37 0.83 0.02 5.62
N PHE A 38 -0.16 0.38 4.81
CA PHE A 38 -1.30 -0.49 4.50
C PHE A 38 -0.85 -1.77 3.78
N ARG A 39 0.02 -1.63 2.77
CA ARG A 39 0.60 -2.77 2.06
C ARG A 39 1.33 -3.71 3.01
N GLY A 40 2.15 -3.17 3.91
CA GLY A 40 2.87 -3.95 4.91
C GLY A 40 1.93 -4.66 5.91
N PHE A 41 0.93 -3.96 6.44
CA PHE A 41 -0.03 -4.53 7.38
C PHE A 41 -0.92 -5.58 6.75
N LEU A 42 -1.40 -5.36 5.53
CA LEU A 42 -2.22 -6.31 4.81
C LEU A 42 -1.44 -7.60 4.55
N LEU A 43 -0.19 -7.48 4.04
CA LEU A 43 0.65 -8.64 3.79
C LEU A 43 0.89 -9.42 5.08
N ARG A 44 1.34 -8.73 6.14
CA ARG A 44 1.66 -9.37 7.42
C ARG A 44 0.44 -10.05 8.04
N THR A 45 -0.73 -9.41 7.97
CA THR A 45 -1.98 -9.96 8.52
C THR A 45 -2.37 -11.21 7.76
N VAL A 46 -2.37 -11.16 6.42
CA VAL A 46 -2.75 -12.29 5.57
C VAL A 46 -1.75 -13.46 5.72
N SER A 47 -0.45 -13.21 5.54
CA SER A 47 0.59 -14.25 5.57
C SER A 47 0.81 -14.86 6.96
N GLY A 48 0.43 -14.12 8.01
CA GLY A 48 0.44 -14.61 9.39
C GLY A 48 -0.62 -15.67 9.70
N THR A 49 -1.63 -15.85 8.84
CA THR A 49 -2.73 -16.78 9.09
C THR A 49 -2.41 -18.22 8.70
N ASP A 50 -3.05 -19.18 9.37
CA ASP A 50 -2.98 -20.59 8.97
C ASP A 50 -3.76 -20.86 7.67
N THR A 51 -4.80 -20.08 7.38
CA THR A 51 -5.53 -20.15 6.11
C THR A 51 -4.61 -19.91 4.92
N PHE A 52 -3.77 -18.88 5.01
CA PHE A 52 -2.76 -18.59 3.99
C PHE A 52 -1.79 -19.75 3.81
N LYS A 53 -1.20 -20.25 4.90
CA LYS A 53 -0.25 -21.38 4.85
C LYS A 53 -0.89 -22.62 4.23
N ARG A 54 -2.12 -22.97 4.63
CA ARG A 54 -2.85 -24.13 4.09
C ARG A 54 -3.17 -23.97 2.62
N ALA A 55 -3.59 -22.78 2.19
CA ALA A 55 -3.84 -22.50 0.79
C ALA A 55 -2.56 -22.65 -0.05
N PHE A 56 -1.42 -22.16 0.44
CA PHE A 56 -0.13 -22.33 -0.25
C PHE A 56 0.39 -23.76 -0.22
N VAL A 57 0.11 -24.54 0.82
CA VAL A 57 0.39 -25.99 0.82
C VAL A 57 -0.47 -26.71 -0.22
N ALA A 58 -1.73 -26.33 -0.40
CA ALA A 58 -2.58 -26.92 -1.42
C ALA A 58 -2.12 -26.52 -2.84
N LEU A 59 -1.92 -25.23 -3.08
CA LEU A 59 -1.67 -24.67 -4.41
C LEU A 59 -0.21 -24.81 -4.88
N GLY A 60 0.75 -24.86 -3.96
CA GLY A 60 2.16 -24.65 -4.29
C GLY A 60 2.53 -23.18 -4.44
N ALA A 61 3.84 -22.90 -4.52
CA ALA A 61 4.37 -21.54 -4.59
C ALA A 61 3.87 -20.80 -5.84
N GLU A 62 3.99 -21.42 -7.01
CA GLU A 62 3.66 -20.80 -8.30
C GLU A 62 2.18 -20.42 -8.40
N GLN A 63 1.27 -21.39 -8.27
CA GLN A 63 -0.17 -21.15 -8.38
C GLN A 63 -0.69 -20.32 -7.20
N GLY A 64 -0.12 -20.51 -6.01
CA GLY A 64 -0.42 -19.69 -4.85
C GLY A 64 -0.08 -18.22 -5.10
N CYS A 65 1.11 -17.92 -5.65
CA CYS A 65 1.49 -16.55 -6.01
C CYS A 65 0.64 -15.99 -7.15
N ALA A 66 0.34 -16.78 -8.18
CA ALA A 66 -0.52 -16.37 -9.28
C ALA A 66 -1.94 -16.01 -8.82
N THR A 67 -2.41 -16.59 -7.71
CA THR A 67 -3.69 -16.26 -7.08
C THR A 67 -3.57 -15.08 -6.11
N PHE A 68 -2.53 -15.09 -5.27
CA PHE A 68 -2.34 -14.13 -4.20
C PHE A 68 -2.07 -12.72 -4.74
N VAL A 69 -1.16 -12.56 -5.72
CA VAL A 69 -0.73 -11.24 -6.19
C VAL A 69 -1.91 -10.42 -6.75
N PRO A 70 -2.76 -10.94 -7.66
CA PRO A 70 -3.91 -10.19 -8.15
C PRO A 70 -4.94 -9.90 -7.07
N ALA A 71 -5.24 -10.86 -6.20
CA ALA A 71 -6.22 -10.68 -5.10
C ALA A 71 -5.74 -9.62 -4.11
N PHE A 72 -4.46 -9.65 -3.76
CA PHE A 72 -3.82 -8.66 -2.90
C PHE A 72 -3.90 -7.27 -3.52
N GLN A 73 -3.52 -7.12 -4.79
CA GLN A 73 -3.51 -5.82 -5.47
C GLN A 73 -4.92 -5.25 -5.61
N ALA A 74 -5.90 -6.06 -6.03
CA ALA A 74 -7.30 -5.64 -6.14
C ALA A 74 -7.87 -5.18 -4.79
N THR A 75 -7.57 -5.92 -3.72
CA THR A 75 -7.99 -5.56 -2.35
C THR A 75 -7.29 -4.29 -1.87
N TYR A 76 -5.98 -4.18 -2.12
CA TYR A 76 -5.19 -3.01 -1.79
C TYR A 76 -5.77 -1.75 -2.44
N ASP A 77 -6.03 -1.79 -3.76
CA ASP A 77 -6.57 -0.65 -4.51
C ASP A 77 -7.98 -0.27 -4.03
N LYS A 78 -8.81 -1.25 -3.70
CA LYS A 78 -10.17 -1.04 -3.17
C LYS A 78 -10.18 -0.33 -1.82
N HIS A 79 -9.30 -0.73 -0.89
CA HIS A 79 -9.35 -0.31 0.51
C HIS A 79 -8.37 0.82 0.87
N LEU A 80 -7.36 1.08 0.04
CA LEU A 80 -6.37 2.12 0.26
C LEU A 80 -6.98 3.53 0.43
N PRO A 81 -7.98 3.97 -0.34
CA PRO A 81 -8.55 5.32 -0.16
C PRO A 81 -9.10 5.53 1.26
N THR A 82 -9.79 4.56 1.82
CA THR A 82 -10.32 4.61 3.19
C THR A 82 -9.18 4.62 4.22
N TRP A 83 -8.17 3.77 4.03
CA TRP A 83 -6.99 3.76 4.91
C TRP A 83 -6.26 5.11 4.92
N ARG A 84 -6.10 5.75 3.74
CA ARG A 84 -5.50 7.09 3.61
C ARG A 84 -6.32 8.14 4.36
N ALA A 85 -7.64 8.14 4.18
CA ALA A 85 -8.52 9.07 4.87
C ALA A 85 -8.43 8.94 6.40
N ASN A 86 -8.38 7.71 6.91
CA ASN A 86 -8.18 7.44 8.33
C ASN A 86 -6.84 7.97 8.84
N MET A 87 -5.75 7.79 8.09
CA MET A 87 -4.42 8.32 8.46
C MET A 87 -4.41 9.84 8.53
N VAL A 88 -4.99 10.50 7.53
CA VAL A 88 -5.10 11.96 7.49
C VAL A 88 -5.89 12.48 8.68
N ALA A 89 -7.03 11.86 8.99
CA ALA A 89 -7.85 12.22 10.14
C ALA A 89 -7.07 12.06 11.46
N ALA A 90 -6.41 10.92 11.67
CA ALA A 90 -5.63 10.64 12.86
C ALA A 90 -4.47 11.64 13.06
N TRP A 91 -3.77 12.00 11.98
CA TRP A 91 -2.69 13.01 12.03
C TRP A 91 -3.23 14.39 12.37
N ARG A 92 -4.32 14.83 11.72
CA ARG A 92 -4.95 16.14 11.99
C ARG A 92 -5.49 16.25 13.41
N GLU A 93 -6.04 15.17 13.95
CA GLU A 93 -6.66 15.16 15.28
C GLU A 93 -5.62 15.16 16.41
N HIS A 94 -4.50 14.45 16.24
CA HIS A 94 -3.57 14.18 17.34
C HIS A 94 -2.21 14.86 17.26
N ILE A 95 -1.86 15.44 16.11
CA ILE A 95 -0.62 16.22 15.94
C ILE A 95 -0.97 17.71 15.97
N PRO A 96 -0.39 18.51 16.89
CA PRO A 96 -0.57 19.96 16.91
C PRO A 96 -0.23 20.58 15.56
N ALA A 97 -1.00 21.58 15.13
CA ALA A 97 -0.88 22.17 13.79
C ALA A 97 0.56 22.59 13.43
N GLU A 98 1.28 23.26 14.34
CA GLU A 98 2.67 23.66 14.11
C GLU A 98 3.61 22.47 13.93
N THR A 99 3.43 21.39 14.71
CA THR A 99 4.20 20.15 14.58
C THR A 99 3.86 19.41 13.28
N LEU A 100 2.58 19.44 12.89
CA LEU A 100 2.10 18.83 11.65
C LEU A 100 2.68 19.55 10.42
N GLU A 101 2.69 20.88 10.42
CA GLU A 101 3.34 21.69 9.39
C GLU A 101 4.84 21.37 9.29
N GLN A 102 5.54 21.28 10.42
CA GLN A 102 6.96 20.91 10.45
C GLN A 102 7.19 19.48 9.92
N ALA A 103 6.38 18.51 10.35
CA ALA A 103 6.50 17.12 9.91
C ALA A 103 6.30 16.98 8.40
N VAL A 104 5.26 17.63 7.87
CA VAL A 104 4.96 17.62 6.43
C VAL A 104 6.04 18.34 5.63
N ALA A 105 6.52 19.50 6.08
CA ALA A 105 7.60 20.22 5.41
C ALA A 105 8.93 19.45 5.39
N ALA A 106 9.17 18.60 6.40
CA ALA A 106 10.37 17.76 6.48
C ALA A 106 10.32 16.51 5.58
N GLY A 107 9.11 16.09 5.17
CA GLY A 107 8.89 14.95 4.28
C GLY A 107 9.02 13.57 4.94
N PRO A 108 8.79 12.47 4.19
CA PRO A 108 8.55 11.13 4.74
C PRO A 108 9.69 10.50 5.55
N GLY A 109 10.94 10.91 5.33
CA GLY A 109 12.09 10.38 6.08
C GLY A 109 12.20 10.93 7.50
N GLU A 110 11.63 12.11 7.74
CA GLU A 110 11.83 12.88 8.98
C GLU A 110 10.50 13.19 9.68
N ALA A 111 9.39 13.16 8.96
CA ALA A 111 8.03 13.34 9.48
C ALA A 111 7.76 12.39 10.66
N GLY A 112 8.16 11.12 10.55
CA GLY A 112 8.01 10.15 11.64
C GLY A 112 8.78 10.51 12.90
N ARG A 113 9.97 11.12 12.78
CA ARG A 113 10.76 11.57 13.93
C ARG A 113 10.11 12.79 14.60
N ILE A 114 9.60 13.72 13.80
CA ILE A 114 8.92 14.94 14.29
C ILE A 114 7.59 14.58 14.95
N ALA A 115 6.83 13.66 14.36
CA ALA A 115 5.55 13.19 14.89
C ALA A 115 5.68 12.15 16.01
N ALA A 116 6.89 11.65 16.31
CA ALA A 116 7.13 10.59 17.29
C ALA A 116 6.50 10.83 18.67
N PRO A 117 6.50 12.05 19.24
CA PRO A 117 5.82 12.33 20.51
C PRO A 117 4.31 12.07 20.49
N HIS A 118 3.69 12.02 19.31
CA HIS A 118 2.26 11.82 19.10
C HIS A 118 1.94 10.42 18.55
N ALA A 119 2.94 9.56 18.35
CA ALA A 119 2.80 8.29 17.65
C ALA A 119 1.81 7.33 18.33
N GLU A 120 1.76 7.31 19.66
CA GLU A 120 0.82 6.44 20.39
C GLU A 120 -0.64 6.86 20.15
N ALA A 121 -0.94 8.16 20.20
CA ALA A 121 -2.28 8.69 19.97
C ALA A 121 -2.72 8.47 18.51
N VAL A 122 -1.85 8.80 17.55
CA VAL A 122 -2.09 8.55 16.12
C VAL A 122 -2.28 7.05 15.86
N GLY A 123 -1.44 6.21 16.47
CA GLY A 123 -1.52 4.75 16.35
C GLY A 123 -2.82 4.18 16.92
N GLY A 124 -3.26 4.65 18.09
CA GLY A 124 -4.54 4.24 18.69
C GLY A 124 -5.74 4.66 17.85
N ALA A 125 -5.75 5.88 17.30
CA ALA A 125 -6.79 6.35 16.40
C ALA A 125 -6.81 5.57 15.07
N MET A 126 -5.63 5.28 14.53
CA MET A 126 -5.49 4.42 13.35
C MET A 126 -5.99 3.00 13.61
N GLU A 127 -5.66 2.39 14.75
CA GLU A 127 -6.17 1.07 15.10
C GLU A 127 -7.69 1.09 15.20
N ALA A 128 -8.27 2.05 15.92
CA ALA A 128 -9.71 2.15 16.11
C ALA A 128 -10.48 2.32 14.78
N SER A 129 -9.99 3.18 13.89
CA SER A 129 -10.63 3.49 12.60
C SER A 129 -10.33 2.49 11.49
N SER A 130 -9.13 1.90 11.48
CA SER A 130 -8.61 1.13 10.34
C SER A 130 -8.56 -0.37 10.56
N LYS A 131 -8.74 -0.86 11.80
CA LYS A 131 -8.84 -2.31 12.07
C LYS A 131 -9.99 -2.98 11.29
N PRO A 132 -11.20 -2.40 11.15
CA PRO A 132 -12.24 -2.98 10.31
C PRO A 132 -11.82 -3.10 8.85
N VAL A 133 -11.20 -2.04 8.29
CA VAL A 133 -10.69 -2.02 6.90
C VAL A 133 -9.65 -3.11 6.68
N LEU A 134 -8.67 -3.23 7.60
CA LEU A 134 -7.64 -4.26 7.51
C LEU A 134 -8.23 -5.68 7.64
N THR A 135 -9.24 -5.85 8.48
CA THR A 135 -9.91 -7.14 8.69
C THR A 135 -10.66 -7.57 7.43
N GLU A 136 -11.46 -6.68 6.85
CA GLU A 136 -12.20 -6.94 5.61
C GLU A 136 -11.25 -7.20 4.44
N ALA A 137 -10.25 -6.33 4.26
CA ALA A 137 -9.22 -6.51 3.23
C ALA A 137 -8.51 -7.87 3.37
N SER A 138 -8.08 -8.22 4.58
CA SER A 138 -7.42 -9.50 4.80
C SER A 138 -8.33 -10.70 4.50
N ALA A 139 -9.61 -10.60 4.86
CA ALA A 139 -10.59 -11.65 4.58
C ALA A 139 -10.84 -11.83 3.07
N GLU A 140 -10.90 -10.74 2.29
CA GLU A 140 -11.07 -10.81 0.83
C GLU A 140 -9.90 -11.54 0.15
N VAL A 141 -8.66 -11.21 0.51
CA VAL A 141 -7.46 -11.87 -0.03
C VAL A 141 -7.44 -13.36 0.35
N LEU A 142 -7.74 -13.68 1.61
CA LEU A 142 -7.79 -15.06 2.09
C LEU A 142 -8.92 -15.85 1.44
N ALA A 143 -10.07 -15.23 1.17
CA ALA A 143 -11.18 -15.89 0.50
C ALA A 143 -10.81 -16.28 -0.94
N ALA A 144 -10.13 -15.42 -1.68
CA ALA A 144 -9.67 -15.73 -3.04
C ALA A 144 -8.68 -16.91 -3.06
N LEU A 145 -7.74 -16.94 -2.10
CA LEU A 145 -6.81 -18.05 -1.93
C LEU A 145 -7.51 -19.35 -1.52
N ALA A 146 -8.40 -19.28 -0.54
CA ALA A 146 -9.14 -20.44 -0.08
C ALA A 146 -10.03 -21.03 -1.18
N GLU A 147 -10.67 -20.18 -1.99
CA GLU A 147 -11.48 -20.62 -3.12
C GLU A 147 -10.65 -21.36 -4.16
N SER A 148 -9.48 -20.81 -4.51
CA SER A 148 -8.57 -21.46 -5.45
C SER A 148 -8.05 -22.79 -4.92
N ALA A 149 -7.75 -22.86 -3.62
CA ALA A 149 -7.26 -24.08 -2.97
C ALA A 149 -8.31 -25.22 -2.91
N LYS A 150 -9.62 -24.91 -2.91
CA LYS A 150 -10.68 -25.94 -2.90
C LYS A 150 -10.67 -26.83 -4.13
N ALA A 151 -10.13 -26.34 -5.25
CA ALA A 151 -10.04 -27.10 -6.49
C ALA A 151 -8.93 -28.16 -6.48
N VAL A 152 -8.08 -28.18 -5.45
CA VAL A 152 -6.94 -29.12 -5.34
C VAL A 152 -7.30 -30.30 -4.45
N ASP A 153 -7.04 -31.52 -4.93
CA ASP A 153 -7.08 -32.71 -4.09
C ASP A 153 -5.86 -32.75 -3.16
N VAL A 154 -6.04 -32.28 -1.92
CA VAL A 154 -4.98 -32.23 -0.93
C VAL A 154 -4.49 -33.62 -0.50
N ALA A 155 -5.28 -34.68 -0.72
CA ALA A 155 -4.88 -36.05 -0.38
C ALA A 155 -3.81 -36.60 -1.33
N SER A 156 -3.69 -36.04 -2.53
CA SER A 156 -2.67 -36.42 -3.52
C SER A 156 -1.36 -35.65 -3.36
N ILE A 157 -1.24 -34.74 -2.38
CA ILE A 157 -0.07 -33.86 -2.21
C ILE A 157 0.92 -34.49 -1.21
N ASP A 158 2.21 -34.52 -1.58
CA ASP A 158 3.29 -34.68 -0.59
C ASP A 158 3.43 -33.39 0.23
N GLN A 159 2.70 -33.34 1.35
CA GLN A 159 2.69 -32.18 2.24
C GLN A 159 4.08 -31.84 2.78
N LYS A 160 4.94 -32.84 3.01
CA LYS A 160 6.26 -32.62 3.58
C LYS A 160 7.17 -31.92 2.56
N ALA A 161 7.17 -32.40 1.32
CA ALA A 161 7.90 -31.75 0.23
C ALA A 161 7.41 -30.32 0.03
N ARG A 162 6.10 -30.10 0.11
CA ARG A 162 5.52 -28.79 -0.09
C ARG A 162 5.83 -27.80 1.03
N ILE A 163 5.78 -28.22 2.29
CA ILE A 163 6.16 -27.37 3.41
C ILE A 163 7.63 -26.95 3.28
N ALA A 164 8.53 -27.88 2.91
CA ALA A 164 9.94 -27.56 2.69
C ALA A 164 10.16 -26.55 1.55
N GLU A 165 9.38 -26.64 0.46
CA GLU A 165 9.38 -25.64 -0.62
C GLU A 165 8.96 -24.25 -0.10
N LEU A 166 7.90 -24.18 0.71
CA LEU A 166 7.38 -22.92 1.24
C LEU A 166 8.29 -22.31 2.31
N GLU A 167 8.96 -23.12 3.13
CA GLU A 167 9.96 -22.66 4.10
C GLU A 167 11.21 -22.09 3.41
N ALA A 168 11.51 -22.54 2.19
CA ALA A 168 12.59 -22.00 1.38
C ALA A 168 12.25 -20.65 0.73
N LEU A 169 10.97 -20.25 0.68
CA LEU A 169 10.57 -18.92 0.24
C LEU A 169 10.82 -17.90 1.37
N ASP A 170 11.46 -16.78 1.04
CA ASP A 170 11.65 -15.70 2.02
C ASP A 170 10.29 -15.13 2.42
N ALA A 171 9.87 -15.41 3.66
CA ALA A 171 8.64 -14.91 4.24
C ALA A 171 8.53 -13.37 4.22
N ARG A 172 9.65 -12.66 4.06
CA ARG A 172 9.70 -11.18 4.02
C ARG A 172 9.36 -10.59 2.67
N ASN A 173 9.42 -11.34 1.57
CA ASN A 173 9.02 -10.88 0.24
C ASN A 173 8.24 -11.95 -0.52
N PHE A 174 7.27 -12.53 0.17
CA PHE A 174 6.46 -13.60 -0.35
C PHE A 174 5.73 -13.15 -1.63
N CYS A 175 5.97 -13.85 -2.75
CA CYS A 175 5.46 -13.51 -4.08
C CYS A 175 5.83 -12.11 -4.62
N GLY A 176 6.85 -11.43 -4.07
CA GLY A 176 7.34 -10.15 -4.60
C GLY A 176 6.45 -8.93 -4.35
N VAL A 177 5.37 -9.03 -3.55
CA VAL A 177 4.36 -7.96 -3.42
C VAL A 177 4.86 -6.69 -2.73
N LEU A 178 5.99 -6.74 -2.02
CA LEU A 178 6.67 -5.58 -1.45
C LEU A 178 7.75 -5.00 -2.37
N GLY A 179 8.19 -5.75 -3.39
CA GLY A 179 9.36 -5.43 -4.20
C GLY A 179 9.11 -4.60 -5.45
N GLY A 180 7.88 -4.17 -5.74
CA GLY A 180 7.55 -3.33 -6.90
C GLY A 180 7.73 -3.98 -8.29
N ALA A 181 8.41 -5.13 -8.37
CA ALA A 181 8.50 -5.93 -9.58
C ALA A 181 7.32 -6.91 -9.61
N VAL A 182 6.25 -6.54 -10.32
CA VAL A 182 5.30 -7.52 -10.85
C VAL A 182 6.12 -8.54 -11.62
N ALA A 183 6.11 -9.80 -11.19
CA ALA A 183 6.79 -10.88 -11.91
C ALA A 183 6.34 -10.88 -13.38
N PRO A 184 7.24 -11.15 -14.33
CA PRO A 184 6.91 -11.08 -15.75
C PRO A 184 5.73 -11.99 -16.05
N THR A 185 4.75 -11.45 -16.77
CA THR A 185 3.69 -12.20 -17.44
C THR A 185 4.31 -13.44 -18.07
N PRO A 186 3.77 -14.66 -17.84
CA PRO A 186 4.29 -15.83 -18.51
C PRO A 186 4.15 -15.60 -20.02
N THR A 187 5.28 -15.41 -20.70
CA THR A 187 5.36 -15.44 -22.15
C THR A 187 4.81 -16.80 -22.55
N THR A 188 3.59 -16.81 -23.07
CA THR A 188 3.04 -17.98 -23.73
C THR A 188 3.92 -18.21 -24.95
N THR A 189 4.89 -19.12 -24.83
CA THR A 189 5.61 -19.65 -25.97
C THR A 189 4.61 -20.49 -26.74
N SER A 190 3.88 -19.83 -27.64
CA SER A 190 3.09 -20.49 -28.66
C SER A 190 4.06 -21.28 -29.53
N ASN A 191 4.13 -22.60 -29.31
CA ASN A 191 4.67 -23.51 -30.31
C ASN A 191 3.70 -23.51 -31.50
N ASP A 192 3.93 -22.59 -32.42
CA ASP A 192 3.34 -22.61 -33.75
C ASP A 192 4.09 -23.69 -34.58
N GLU A 193 3.78 -24.95 -34.29
CA GLU A 193 4.10 -26.07 -35.16
C GLU A 193 3.22 -25.98 -36.42
N GLY A 194 3.86 -25.79 -37.58
CA GLY A 194 3.32 -26.27 -38.84
C GLY A 194 2.89 -25.22 -39.86
N ARG A 195 3.86 -24.50 -40.45
CA ARG A 195 3.68 -23.88 -41.76
C ARG A 195 4.15 -24.85 -42.86
N PRO A 196 3.27 -25.41 -43.71
CA PRO A 196 3.72 -26.20 -44.85
C PRO A 196 4.37 -25.29 -45.90
N GLY A 197 5.55 -25.69 -46.38
CA GLY A 197 6.30 -24.97 -47.42
C GLY A 197 5.60 -25.00 -48.78
N PRO A 198 5.93 -24.06 -49.69
CA PRO A 198 5.31 -23.98 -51.00
C PRO A 198 5.77 -25.13 -51.90
N VAL A 199 4.80 -25.86 -52.44
CA VAL A 199 4.98 -26.81 -53.54
C VAL A 199 5.29 -26.00 -54.81
N GLN A 200 6.54 -26.05 -55.29
CA GLN A 200 6.84 -25.64 -56.66
C GLN A 200 6.46 -26.78 -57.61
N GLY A 201 5.44 -26.51 -58.41
CA GLY A 201 5.00 -27.35 -59.52
C GLY A 201 5.94 -27.26 -60.72
N ARG A 202 5.73 -28.23 -61.62
CA ARG A 202 6.41 -28.48 -62.90
C ARG A 202 6.42 -27.30 -63.86
#